data_AF-A0A9E2YK65-F1
#
_entry.id   AF-A0A9E2YK65-F1
#
_cell.length_a   1.000
_cell.length_b   1.000
_cell.length_c   1.000
_cell.angle_alpha   90.00
_cell.angle_beta   90.00
_cell.angle_gamma   90.00
#
_symmetry.space_group_name_H-M   'P 1'
#
loop_
_entity.id
_entity.type
_entity.pdbx_description
1 polymer ?
#
loop_
_entity_poly.entity_id
_entity_poly.type
_entity_poly.pdbx_seq_one_letter_code
_entity_poly.pdbx_strand_id
1 'polypeptide(L)'
;DPRFTIAAIPARNDPRDALVARDGLVLGELPAGSLVGTSSPRRAAQLRALGLGLEIRPLRGNLDTRLNRVSSGDLDAVVVARAGLARLGRLDAVTETLEPVQMLPAPAQGALAVECRAGDSRLAAVLAELDDADTRAAVTAERALLAELEAGCSAPVGAIAEVVESIDEDGRVFEELSLRGCVAALDGSDVIRASGIGTPGRARELGLSVAAELFELGARELMRGARQDPPRGD
;
A
#
# COMPACT_ATOMS: atom_id res chain seq x y z
N ASP A 1 -12.41 15.94 -8.32
CA ASP A 1 -13.32 17.07 -8.56
C ASP A 1 -12.55 18.08 -9.39
N PRO A 2 -13.05 18.54 -10.56
CA PRO A 2 -12.31 19.43 -11.46
C PRO A 2 -11.96 20.80 -10.85
N ARG A 3 -12.56 21.17 -9.71
CA ARG A 3 -12.26 22.42 -8.99
C ARG A 3 -10.91 22.38 -8.29
N PHE A 4 -10.31 21.20 -8.12
CA PHE A 4 -9.07 21.00 -7.40
C PHE A 4 -8.03 20.30 -8.27
N THR A 5 -6.77 20.54 -7.95
CA THR A 5 -5.62 19.88 -8.58
C THR A 5 -4.60 19.48 -7.53
N ILE A 6 -3.91 18.37 -7.76
CA ILE A 6 -2.72 18.00 -6.98
C ILE A 6 -1.56 18.83 -7.51
N ALA A 7 -1.23 19.90 -6.80
CA ALA A 7 -0.15 20.82 -7.17
C ALA A 7 1.22 20.18 -6.98
N ALA A 8 1.40 19.38 -5.92
CA ALA A 8 2.66 18.71 -5.62
C ALA A 8 2.47 17.36 -4.94
N ILE A 9 3.42 16.47 -5.18
CA ILE A 9 3.63 15.20 -4.48
C ILE A 9 5.07 15.24 -3.96
N PRO A 10 5.27 15.56 -2.66
CA PRO A 10 6.60 15.61 -2.07
C PRO A 10 7.25 14.23 -1.96
N ALA A 11 8.56 14.25 -1.70
CA ALA A 11 9.35 13.05 -1.47
C ALA A 11 8.66 12.06 -0.52
N ARG A 12 8.56 10.81 -0.96
CA ARG A 12 7.85 9.75 -0.25
C ARG A 12 8.56 9.35 1.05
N ASN A 13 7.79 9.22 2.14
CA ASN A 13 8.28 8.45 3.28
C ASN A 13 8.25 6.95 2.95
N ASP A 14 8.98 6.16 3.75
CA ASP A 14 9.01 4.70 3.66
C ASP A 14 7.60 4.10 3.45
N PRO A 15 7.34 3.48 2.28
CA PRO A 15 6.01 3.03 1.90
C PRO A 15 5.60 1.73 2.59
N ARG A 16 6.53 1.03 3.25
CA ARG A 16 6.29 -0.29 3.82
C ARG A 16 5.27 -0.25 4.96
N ASP A 17 4.64 -1.39 5.20
CA ASP A 17 3.89 -1.60 6.43
C ASP A 17 4.86 -1.96 7.57
N ALA A 18 4.46 -1.66 8.80
CA ALA A 18 5.21 -1.97 10.01
C ALA A 18 4.35 -2.80 10.95
N LEU A 19 4.99 -3.81 11.53
CA LEU A 19 4.48 -4.55 12.68
C LEU A 19 4.88 -3.82 13.96
N VAL A 20 3.92 -3.71 14.87
CA VAL A 20 4.18 -3.40 16.27
C VAL A 20 3.60 -4.55 17.07
N ALA A 21 4.45 -5.41 17.60
CA ALA A 21 4.07 -6.58 18.38
C ALA A 21 4.49 -6.45 19.85
N ARG A 22 3.82 -7.23 20.71
CA ARG A 22 4.28 -7.43 22.09
C ARG A 22 5.65 -8.10 22.11
N ASP A 23 6.37 -7.92 23.23
CA ASP A 23 7.63 -8.60 23.52
C ASP A 23 8.74 -8.46 22.46
N GLY A 24 8.60 -7.49 21.54
CA GLY A 24 9.56 -7.28 20.46
C GLY A 24 9.50 -8.31 19.32
N LEU A 25 8.46 -9.15 19.29
CA LEU A 25 8.36 -10.24 18.30
C LEU A 25 8.27 -9.72 16.86
N VAL A 26 8.88 -10.46 15.94
CA VAL A 26 8.64 -10.29 14.51
C VAL A 26 7.44 -11.13 14.05
N LEU A 27 6.93 -10.87 12.85
CA LEU A 27 5.70 -11.48 12.31
C LEU A 27 5.78 -13.01 12.30
N GLY A 28 6.93 -13.56 11.92
CA GLY A 28 7.16 -15.00 11.88
C GLY A 28 7.31 -15.67 13.26
N GLU A 29 7.49 -14.89 14.33
CA GLU A 29 7.63 -15.40 15.70
C GLU A 29 6.30 -15.36 16.48
N LEU A 30 5.27 -14.72 15.94
CA LEU A 30 3.94 -14.72 16.54
C LEU A 30 3.36 -16.13 16.56
N PRO A 31 2.96 -16.67 17.74
CA PRO A 31 2.32 -17.98 17.82
C PRO A 31 1.03 -18.06 17.01
N ALA A 32 0.69 -19.24 16.50
CA ALA A 32 -0.63 -19.49 15.93
C ALA A 32 -1.72 -19.14 16.96
N GLY A 33 -2.79 -18.50 16.49
CA GLY A 33 -3.85 -17.91 17.33
C GLY A 33 -3.58 -16.47 17.79
N SER A 34 -2.42 -15.89 17.49
CA SER A 34 -2.12 -14.49 17.89
C SER A 34 -3.11 -13.50 17.27
N LEU A 35 -3.60 -12.57 18.10
CA LEU A 35 -4.55 -11.53 17.74
C LEU A 35 -3.84 -10.35 17.07
N VAL A 36 -4.03 -10.18 15.77
CA VAL A 36 -3.41 -9.08 14.98
C VAL A 36 -4.44 -8.06 14.55
N GLY A 37 -4.24 -6.80 14.96
CA GLY A 37 -5.17 -5.71 14.68
C GLY A 37 -4.92 -5.00 13.35
N THR A 38 -5.91 -5.06 12.45
CA THR A 38 -6.00 -4.20 11.25
C THR A 38 -7.44 -4.19 10.70
N SER A 39 -7.91 -3.03 10.27
CA SER A 39 -9.16 -2.91 9.48
C SER A 39 -8.92 -2.74 7.99
N SER A 40 -7.68 -2.84 7.52
CA SER A 40 -7.36 -2.81 6.08
C SER A 40 -7.60 -4.19 5.47
N PRO A 41 -8.52 -4.32 4.48
CA PRO A 41 -8.74 -5.59 3.78
C PRO A 41 -7.48 -6.09 3.08
N ARG A 42 -6.69 -5.19 2.48
CA ARG A 42 -5.37 -5.48 1.90
C ARG A 42 -4.43 -6.15 2.89
N ARG A 43 -4.23 -5.57 4.07
CA ARG A 43 -3.33 -6.14 5.09
C ARG A 43 -3.88 -7.47 5.61
N ALA A 44 -5.17 -7.53 5.91
CA ALA A 44 -5.82 -8.73 6.43
C ALA A 44 -5.70 -9.92 5.46
N ALA A 45 -5.98 -9.69 4.17
CA ALA A 45 -5.88 -10.71 3.13
C ALA A 45 -4.44 -11.23 2.98
N GLN A 46 -3.46 -10.32 2.88
CA GLN A 46 -2.06 -10.72 2.75
C GLN A 46 -1.53 -11.43 4.00
N LEU A 47 -1.91 -10.99 5.22
CA LEU A 47 -1.55 -11.70 6.45
C LEU A 47 -2.12 -13.13 6.50
N ARG A 48 -3.38 -13.31 6.07
CA ARG A 48 -4.00 -14.65 6.00
C ARG A 48 -3.28 -15.55 5.00
N ALA A 49 -2.90 -14.99 3.84
CA ALA A 49 -2.20 -15.72 2.80
C ALA A 49 -0.79 -16.20 3.20
N LEU A 50 -0.18 -15.62 4.23
CA LEU A 50 1.08 -16.13 4.78
C LEU A 50 0.91 -17.47 5.52
N GLY A 51 -0.32 -17.88 5.87
CA GLY A 51 -0.57 -19.18 6.49
C GLY A 51 -0.06 -19.31 7.93
N LEU A 52 0.24 -18.19 8.61
CA LEU A 52 0.83 -18.19 9.97
C LEU A 52 -0.17 -18.50 11.09
N GLY A 53 -1.44 -18.77 10.77
CA GLY A 53 -2.47 -19.08 11.76
C GLY A 53 -2.88 -17.89 12.65
N LEU A 54 -2.77 -16.66 12.14
CA LEU A 54 -3.08 -15.43 12.88
C LEU A 54 -4.59 -15.13 12.91
N GLU A 55 -5.08 -14.61 14.04
CA GLU A 55 -6.44 -14.12 14.19
C GLU A 55 -6.54 -12.62 13.90
N ILE A 56 -7.04 -12.25 12.71
CA ILE A 56 -7.13 -10.84 12.32
C ILE A 56 -8.36 -10.18 12.96
N ARG A 57 -8.14 -9.12 13.75
CA ARG A 57 -9.20 -8.37 14.45
C ARG A 57 -9.37 -6.96 13.87
N PRO A 58 -10.60 -6.48 13.67
CA PRO A 58 -10.85 -5.09 13.28
C PRO A 58 -10.23 -4.10 14.28
N LEU A 59 -9.65 -3.03 13.74
CA LEU A 59 -8.94 -2.03 14.52
C LEU A 59 -9.20 -0.63 13.94
N ARG A 60 -9.77 0.24 14.77
CA ARG A 60 -10.03 1.66 14.48
C ARG A 60 -9.40 2.54 15.56
N GLY A 61 -9.48 3.86 15.37
CA GLY A 61 -8.83 4.85 16.22
C GLY A 61 -7.62 5.50 15.56
N ASN A 62 -7.05 6.51 16.21
CA ASN A 62 -5.77 7.12 15.79
C ASN A 62 -4.58 6.17 16.09
N LEU A 63 -3.37 6.54 15.72
CA LEU A 63 -2.22 5.64 15.88
C LEU A 63 -1.95 5.29 17.35
N ASP A 64 -1.98 6.26 18.26
CA ASP A 64 -1.69 6.01 19.67
C ASP A 64 -2.68 5.03 20.32
N THR A 65 -3.99 5.21 20.07
CA THR A 65 -5.01 4.26 20.57
C THR A 65 -4.82 2.86 20.00
N ARG A 66 -4.30 2.72 18.77
CA ARG A 66 -3.99 1.42 18.18
C ARG A 66 -2.78 0.76 18.82
N LEU A 67 -1.70 1.51 19.03
CA LEU A 67 -0.49 1.01 19.70
C LEU A 67 -0.79 0.61 21.15
N ASN A 68 -1.65 1.39 21.82
CA ASN A 68 -2.04 1.10 23.19
C ASN A 68 -2.73 -0.26 23.35
N ARG A 69 -3.43 -0.76 22.31
CA ARG A 69 -4.05 -2.09 22.34
C ARG A 69 -3.04 -3.23 22.36
N VAL A 70 -1.80 -3.00 21.92
CA VAL A 70 -0.71 -3.96 22.08
C VAL A 70 -0.14 -3.87 23.49
N SER A 71 0.17 -2.66 23.95
CA SER A 71 0.73 -2.47 25.29
C SER A 71 -0.22 -2.83 26.44
N SER A 72 -1.54 -2.78 26.22
CA SER A 72 -2.55 -3.22 27.19
C SER A 72 -2.75 -4.74 27.21
N GLY A 73 -2.24 -5.46 26.21
CA GLY A 73 -2.49 -6.89 26.03
C GLY A 73 -3.82 -7.23 25.35
N ASP A 74 -4.57 -6.24 24.83
CA ASP A 74 -5.82 -6.49 24.09
C ASP A 74 -5.58 -7.14 22.71
N LEU A 75 -4.37 -6.98 22.16
CA LEU A 75 -3.90 -7.54 20.90
C LEU A 75 -2.44 -7.95 21.07
N ASP A 76 -2.02 -9.00 20.35
CA ASP A 76 -0.62 -9.43 20.33
C ASP A 76 0.22 -8.56 19.39
N ALA A 77 -0.40 -8.04 18.32
CA ALA A 77 0.25 -7.10 17.42
C ALA A 77 -0.74 -6.21 16.65
N VAL A 78 -0.23 -5.16 16.02
CA VAL A 78 -0.94 -4.34 15.03
C VAL A 78 -0.09 -4.13 13.80
N VAL A 79 -0.74 -4.00 12.63
CA VAL A 79 -0.06 -3.64 11.37
C VAL A 79 -0.52 -2.27 10.89
N VAL A 80 0.43 -1.35 10.78
CA VAL A 80 0.21 0.06 10.45
C VAL A 80 1.16 0.53 9.34
N ALA A 81 0.91 1.71 8.78
CA ALA A 81 1.83 2.27 7.80
C ALA A 81 3.08 2.80 8.53
N ARG A 82 4.27 2.40 8.09
CA ARG A 82 5.54 2.85 8.69
C ARG A 82 5.71 4.37 8.62
N ALA A 83 5.32 4.98 7.49
CA ALA A 83 5.30 6.43 7.33
C ALA A 83 4.48 7.17 8.41
N GLY A 84 3.39 6.56 8.90
CA GLY A 84 2.58 7.14 9.97
C GLY A 84 3.31 7.20 11.31
N LEU A 85 4.06 6.14 11.65
CA LEU A 85 4.92 6.09 12.83
C LEU A 85 6.09 7.08 12.70
N ALA A 86 6.73 7.14 11.52
CA ALA A 86 7.83 8.08 11.25
C ALA A 86 7.43 9.54 11.49
N ARG A 87 6.29 9.96 10.94
CA ARG A 87 5.78 11.35 11.08
C ARG A 87 5.45 11.73 12.51
N LEU A 88 5.14 10.75 13.35
CA LEU A 88 4.81 10.95 14.76
C LEU A 88 6.01 10.70 15.69
N GLY A 89 7.20 10.40 15.16
CA GLY A 89 8.38 10.11 15.96
C GLY A 89 8.28 8.81 16.76
N ARG A 90 7.53 7.82 16.26
CA ARG A 90 7.21 6.55 16.94
C ARG A 90 7.85 5.32 16.28
N LEU A 91 9.01 5.50 15.63
CA LEU A 91 9.71 4.39 14.97
C LEU A 91 10.33 3.39 15.97
N ASP A 92 10.55 3.82 17.21
CA ASP A 92 10.99 3.01 18.34
C ASP A 92 10.00 1.88 18.68
N ALA A 93 8.72 2.06 18.36
CA ALA A 93 7.70 1.04 18.57
C ALA A 93 7.69 -0.07 17.50
N VAL A 94 8.39 0.11 16.37
CA VAL A 94 8.38 -0.85 15.26
C VAL A 94 9.17 -2.09 15.67
N THR A 95 8.52 -3.26 15.69
CA THR A 95 9.20 -4.55 15.92
C THR A 95 9.72 -5.13 14.62
N GLU A 96 9.00 -4.95 13.50
CA GLU A 96 9.44 -5.38 12.18
C GLU A 96 8.93 -4.40 11.11
N THR A 97 9.77 -4.11 10.12
CA THR A 97 9.31 -3.47 8.88
C THR A 97 9.05 -4.55 7.85
N LEU A 98 7.82 -4.63 7.35
CA LEU A 98 7.38 -5.71 6.47
C LEU A 98 7.83 -5.42 5.04
N GLU A 99 8.63 -6.31 4.47
CA GLU A 99 9.11 -6.16 3.11
C GLU A 99 7.99 -6.38 2.09
N PRO A 100 8.06 -5.77 0.88
CA PRO A 100 7.05 -5.93 -0.17
C PRO A 100 6.77 -7.39 -0.58
N VAL A 101 7.73 -8.29 -0.34
CA VAL A 101 7.55 -9.73 -0.53
C VAL A 101 6.56 -10.32 0.49
N GLN A 102 6.64 -9.91 1.76
CA GLN A 102 5.71 -10.29 2.83
C GLN A 102 4.38 -9.56 2.69
N MET A 103 4.42 -8.25 2.47
CA MET A 103 3.23 -7.40 2.40
C MET A 103 3.44 -6.24 1.42
N LEU A 104 2.76 -6.32 0.28
CA LEU A 104 2.74 -5.24 -0.68
C LEU A 104 1.90 -4.07 -0.13
N PRO A 105 2.44 -2.84 -0.07
CA PRO A 105 1.80 -1.71 0.59
C PRO A 105 0.56 -1.23 -0.18
N ALA A 106 -0.21 -0.32 0.43
CA ALA A 106 -1.30 0.32 -0.27
C ALA A 106 -0.74 1.23 -1.36
N PRO A 107 -1.41 1.35 -2.53
CA PRO A 107 -1.06 2.36 -3.52
C PRO A 107 -0.94 3.75 -2.88
N ALA A 108 0.14 4.45 -3.20
CA ALA A 108 0.58 5.73 -2.68
C ALA A 108 0.88 5.78 -1.16
N GLN A 109 0.99 4.64 -0.47
CA GLN A 109 1.33 4.64 0.96
C GLN A 109 2.66 5.36 1.20
N GLY A 110 2.69 6.27 2.17
CA GLY A 110 3.88 7.08 2.48
C GLY A 110 4.01 8.37 1.67
N ALA A 111 3.30 8.53 0.55
CA ALA A 111 3.24 9.81 -0.17
C ALA A 111 2.27 10.78 0.52
N LEU A 112 2.45 12.08 0.24
CA LEU A 112 1.48 13.13 0.51
C LEU A 112 1.05 13.75 -0.82
N ALA A 113 -0.19 14.27 -0.87
CA ALA A 113 -0.67 15.05 -2.00
C ALA A 113 -1.04 16.44 -1.50
N VAL A 114 -0.41 17.46 -2.08
CA VAL A 114 -0.74 18.86 -1.79
C VAL A 114 -1.76 19.32 -2.81
N GLU A 115 -3.00 19.48 -2.37
CA GLU A 115 -4.13 19.89 -3.21
C GLU A 115 -4.37 21.40 -3.10
N CYS A 116 -4.64 22.06 -4.23
CA CYS A 116 -5.09 23.43 -4.27
C CYS A 116 -6.24 23.61 -5.27
N ARG A 117 -6.85 24.80 -5.29
CA ARG A 117 -7.86 25.14 -6.31
C ARG A 117 -7.21 25.16 -7.69
N ALA A 118 -7.85 24.57 -8.68
CA ALA A 118 -7.32 24.44 -10.04
C ALA A 118 -7.07 25.80 -10.73
N GLY A 119 -7.83 26.85 -10.39
CA GLY A 119 -7.68 28.20 -10.96
C GLY A 119 -6.61 29.08 -10.29
N ASP A 120 -5.98 28.60 -9.21
CA ASP A 120 -5.00 29.39 -8.43
C ASP A 120 -3.58 29.11 -8.94
N SER A 121 -3.28 29.55 -10.16
CA SER A 121 -2.01 29.24 -10.85
C SER A 121 -0.78 29.75 -10.12
N ARG A 122 -0.89 30.89 -9.43
CA ARG A 122 0.18 31.44 -8.59
C ARG A 122 0.47 30.53 -7.41
N LEU A 123 -0.55 30.06 -6.70
CA LEU A 123 -0.36 29.12 -5.60
C LEU A 123 0.20 27.79 -6.11
N ALA A 124 -0.33 27.26 -7.22
CA ALA A 124 0.15 26.01 -7.81
C ALA A 124 1.63 26.09 -8.17
N ALA A 125 2.11 27.21 -8.73
CA ALA A 125 3.51 27.42 -9.07
C ALA A 125 4.43 27.40 -7.83
N VAL A 126 4.01 28.03 -6.73
CA VAL A 126 4.76 28.00 -5.46
C VAL A 126 4.78 26.59 -4.87
N LEU A 127 3.64 25.90 -4.88
CA LEU A 127 3.55 24.55 -4.33
C LEU A 127 4.35 23.52 -5.13
N ALA A 128 4.51 23.73 -6.44
CA ALA A 128 5.27 22.83 -7.32
C ALA A 128 6.77 22.73 -6.93
N GLU A 129 7.31 23.66 -6.14
CA GLU A 129 8.65 23.55 -5.58
C GLU A 129 8.80 22.38 -4.59
N LEU A 130 7.68 21.89 -4.04
CA LEU A 130 7.67 20.72 -3.17
C LEU A 130 7.59 19.41 -3.96
N ASP A 131 7.47 19.46 -5.28
CA ASP A 131 7.21 18.28 -6.08
C ASP A 131 8.46 17.42 -6.28
N ASP A 132 8.30 16.12 -6.07
CA ASP A 132 9.32 15.11 -6.29
C ASP A 132 8.95 14.26 -7.50
N ALA A 133 9.76 14.32 -8.56
CA ALA A 133 9.45 13.69 -9.84
C ALA A 133 9.34 12.16 -9.73
N ASP A 134 10.22 11.54 -8.94
CA ASP A 134 10.26 10.09 -8.75
C ASP A 134 9.02 9.61 -7.99
N THR A 135 8.70 10.27 -6.88
CA THR A 135 7.49 9.98 -6.11
C THR A 135 6.24 10.20 -6.96
N ARG A 136 6.20 11.25 -7.79
CA ARG A 136 5.08 11.49 -8.71
C ARG A 136 4.93 10.37 -9.74
N ALA A 137 6.03 9.90 -10.33
CA ALA A 137 6.00 8.79 -11.28
C ALA A 137 5.50 7.51 -10.61
N ALA A 138 6.06 7.15 -9.46
CA ALA A 138 5.64 6.00 -8.67
C ALA A 138 4.15 6.05 -8.29
N VAL A 139 3.70 7.15 -7.69
CA VAL A 139 2.31 7.34 -7.27
C VAL A 139 1.37 7.32 -8.48
N THR A 140 1.77 7.90 -9.62
CA THR A 140 0.98 7.87 -10.86
C THR A 140 0.74 6.42 -11.32
N ALA A 141 1.78 5.60 -11.36
CA ALA A 141 1.67 4.20 -11.78
C ALA A 141 0.80 3.38 -10.82
N GLU A 142 1.05 3.49 -9.52
CA GLU A 142 0.29 2.79 -8.48
C GLU A 142 -1.20 3.17 -8.50
N ARG A 143 -1.50 4.46 -8.67
CA ARG A 143 -2.89 4.95 -8.73
C ARG A 143 -3.59 4.58 -10.02
N ALA A 144 -2.87 4.54 -11.15
CA ALA A 144 -3.42 4.07 -12.42
C ALA A 144 -3.83 2.59 -12.32
N LEU A 145 -2.98 1.75 -11.74
CA LEU A 145 -3.31 0.35 -11.45
C LEU A 145 -4.55 0.24 -10.56
N LEU A 146 -4.57 0.95 -9.43
CA LEU A 146 -5.71 0.88 -8.49
C LEU A 146 -7.02 1.32 -9.14
N ALA A 147 -6.99 2.40 -9.94
CA ALA A 147 -8.16 2.92 -10.62
C ALA A 147 -8.69 1.95 -11.68
N GLU A 148 -7.79 1.30 -12.43
CA GLU A 148 -8.13 0.33 -13.48
C GLU A 148 -8.76 -0.95 -12.89
N LEU A 149 -8.31 -1.38 -11.71
CA LEU A 149 -8.93 -2.50 -11.00
C LEU A 149 -10.33 -2.19 -10.45
N GLU A 150 -10.85 -0.97 -10.66
CA GLU A 150 -12.09 -0.43 -10.05
C GLU A 150 -12.13 -0.63 -8.52
N ALA A 151 -10.94 -0.65 -7.93
CA ALA A 151 -10.73 -1.00 -6.55
C ALA A 151 -10.92 0.25 -5.69
N GLY A 152 -12.00 0.26 -4.89
CA GLY A 152 -12.18 1.25 -3.83
C GLY A 152 -11.19 1.05 -2.69
N CYS A 153 -11.21 1.94 -1.69
CA CYS A 153 -10.34 1.84 -0.49
C CYS A 153 -10.51 0.54 0.31
N SER A 154 -11.57 -0.22 0.06
CA SER A 154 -11.87 -1.52 0.68
C SER A 154 -11.37 -2.72 -0.10
N ALA A 155 -10.74 -2.53 -1.27
CA ALA A 155 -10.23 -3.64 -2.07
C ALA A 155 -8.93 -4.21 -1.47
N PRO A 156 -8.71 -5.54 -1.52
CA PRO A 156 -7.48 -6.19 -1.08
C PRO A 156 -6.34 -6.07 -2.12
N VAL A 157 -6.08 -4.85 -2.58
CA VAL A 157 -5.09 -4.53 -3.62
C VAL A 157 -3.86 -3.89 -3.00
N GLY A 158 -2.68 -4.40 -3.34
CA GLY A 158 -1.39 -3.77 -3.01
C GLY A 158 -0.67 -3.30 -4.27
N ALA A 159 0.10 -2.22 -4.16
CA ALA A 159 1.02 -1.80 -5.22
C ALA A 159 2.19 -0.99 -4.64
N ILE A 160 3.37 -1.19 -5.21
CA ILE A 160 4.54 -0.35 -4.98
C ILE A 160 5.28 -0.14 -6.29
N ALA A 161 5.60 1.11 -6.58
CA ALA A 161 6.46 1.51 -7.67
C ALA A 161 7.65 2.30 -7.15
N GLU A 162 8.79 2.12 -7.81
CA GLU A 162 10.08 2.65 -7.40
C GLU A 162 10.84 3.06 -8.67
N VAL A 163 11.37 4.29 -8.68
CA VAL A 163 12.34 4.71 -9.70
C VAL A 163 13.71 4.19 -9.27
N VAL A 164 14.37 3.47 -10.16
CA VAL A 164 15.67 2.85 -9.95
C VAL A 164 16.60 3.18 -11.12
N GLU A 165 17.90 3.18 -10.86
CA GLU A 165 18.90 3.26 -11.93
C GLU A 165 19.11 1.87 -12.55
N SER A 166 18.99 1.79 -13.87
CA SER A 166 19.25 0.59 -14.67
C SER A 166 20.34 0.86 -15.70
N ILE A 167 20.94 -0.20 -16.24
CA ILE A 167 22.05 -0.13 -17.21
C ILE A 167 21.64 -0.85 -18.48
N ASP A 168 21.79 -0.20 -19.63
CA ASP A 168 21.52 -0.80 -20.93
C ASP A 168 22.67 -1.71 -21.43
N GLU A 169 22.48 -2.37 -22.57
CA GLU A 169 23.48 -3.26 -23.17
C GLU A 169 24.79 -2.54 -23.54
N ASP A 170 24.73 -1.22 -23.76
CA ASP A 170 25.88 -0.36 -24.06
C ASP A 170 26.57 0.19 -22.79
N GLY A 171 26.07 -0.16 -21.60
CA GLY A 171 26.61 0.28 -20.31
C GLY A 171 26.15 1.68 -19.88
N ARG A 172 25.11 2.24 -20.49
CA ARG A 172 24.58 3.58 -20.14
C ARG A 172 23.57 3.46 -19.01
N VAL A 173 23.69 4.35 -18.03
CA VAL A 173 22.75 4.45 -16.91
C VAL A 173 21.51 5.22 -17.35
N PHE A 174 20.33 4.69 -17.04
CA PHE A 174 19.04 5.35 -17.25
C PHE A 174 18.08 5.08 -16.08
N GLU A 175 17.08 5.93 -15.91
CA GLU A 175 16.03 5.75 -14.91
C GLU A 175 14.96 4.79 -15.41
N GLU A 176 14.64 3.81 -14.58
CA GLU A 176 13.60 2.82 -14.80
C GLU A 176 12.58 2.88 -13.67
N LEU A 177 11.30 2.84 -14.02
CA LEU A 177 10.21 2.71 -13.07
C LEU A 177 9.82 1.23 -12.99
N SER A 178 10.08 0.61 -11.84
CA SER A 178 9.55 -0.72 -11.52
C SER A 178 8.20 -0.58 -10.83
N LEU A 179 7.21 -1.38 -11.21
CA LEU A 179 5.92 -1.49 -10.54
C LEU A 179 5.63 -2.94 -10.20
N ARG A 180 5.25 -3.19 -8.95
CA ARG A 180 4.71 -4.47 -8.48
C ARG A 180 3.29 -4.26 -7.99
N GLY A 181 2.38 -5.14 -8.38
CA GLY A 181 0.98 -5.13 -7.98
C GLY A 181 0.51 -6.49 -7.46
N CYS A 182 -0.48 -6.51 -6.57
CA CYS A 182 -1.13 -7.74 -6.14
C CYS A 182 -2.61 -7.54 -5.87
N VAL A 183 -3.38 -8.62 -6.03
CA VAL A 183 -4.77 -8.74 -5.59
C VAL A 183 -4.86 -10.02 -4.76
N ALA A 184 -5.45 -9.93 -3.57
CA ALA A 184 -5.61 -11.08 -2.67
C ALA A 184 -7.09 -11.40 -2.42
N ALA A 185 -7.44 -12.67 -2.27
CA ALA A 185 -8.74 -13.05 -1.74
C ALA A 185 -8.89 -12.55 -0.29
N LEU A 186 -10.07 -12.11 0.14
CA LEU A 186 -10.25 -11.56 1.50
C LEU A 186 -9.93 -12.57 2.60
N ASP A 187 -10.18 -13.85 2.35
CA ASP A 187 -9.86 -14.96 3.25
C ASP A 187 -8.38 -15.38 3.18
N GLY A 188 -7.60 -14.81 2.26
CA GLY A 188 -6.20 -15.14 2.02
C GLY A 188 -5.99 -16.49 1.32
N SER A 189 -7.03 -17.10 0.74
CA SER A 189 -6.92 -18.38 0.04
C SER A 189 -6.03 -18.32 -1.21
N ASP A 190 -5.91 -17.14 -1.82
CA ASP A 190 -5.09 -16.93 -3.01
C ASP A 190 -4.63 -15.46 -3.13
N VAL A 191 -3.47 -15.27 -3.75
CA VAL A 191 -2.85 -13.97 -4.01
C VAL A 191 -2.20 -13.98 -5.38
N ILE A 192 -2.78 -13.22 -6.31
CA ILE A 192 -2.17 -13.00 -7.62
C ILE A 192 -1.24 -11.79 -7.57
N ARG A 193 -0.12 -11.90 -8.29
CA ARG A 193 0.91 -10.86 -8.37
C ARG A 193 1.30 -10.66 -9.83
N ALA A 194 1.58 -9.41 -10.16
CA ALA A 194 2.09 -9.01 -11.47
C ALA A 194 3.15 -7.92 -11.26
N SER A 195 4.04 -7.77 -12.23
CA SER A 195 5.07 -6.73 -12.19
C SER A 195 5.46 -6.29 -13.58
N GLY A 196 5.81 -5.02 -13.71
CA GLY A 196 6.31 -4.48 -14.96
C GLY A 196 7.41 -3.44 -14.73
N ILE A 197 8.10 -3.12 -15.81
CA ILE A 197 9.09 -2.06 -15.89
C ILE A 197 8.72 -1.11 -17.01
N GLY A 198 9.12 0.16 -16.88
CA GLY A 198 8.93 1.16 -17.92
C GLY A 198 9.66 2.45 -17.60
N THR A 199 9.56 3.45 -18.46
CA THR A 199 10.16 4.77 -18.18
C THR A 199 9.29 5.58 -17.22
N PRO A 200 9.85 6.42 -16.33
CA PRO A 200 9.08 7.30 -15.45
C PRO A 200 8.05 8.17 -16.20
N GLY A 201 8.39 8.65 -17.41
CA GLY A 201 7.48 9.43 -18.26
C GLY A 201 6.24 8.68 -18.76
N ARG A 202 6.20 7.34 -18.66
CA ARG A 202 5.05 6.49 -19.04
C ARG A 202 4.44 5.76 -17.84
N ALA A 203 4.62 6.30 -16.63
CA ALA A 203 4.12 5.72 -15.38
C ALA A 203 2.64 5.28 -15.43
N ARG A 204 1.76 6.12 -16.00
CA ARG A 204 0.34 5.79 -16.10
C ARG A 204 0.12 4.53 -16.96
N GLU A 205 0.82 4.41 -18.06
CA GLU A 205 0.70 3.26 -18.96
C GLU A 205 1.23 1.99 -18.32
N LEU A 206 2.33 2.07 -17.58
CA LEU A 206 2.85 0.96 -16.79
C LEU A 206 1.80 0.46 -15.78
N GLY A 207 1.14 1.39 -15.07
CA GLY A 207 0.06 1.06 -14.15
C GLY A 207 -1.11 0.31 -14.81
N LEU A 208 -1.52 0.74 -16.00
CA LEU A 208 -2.56 0.09 -16.79
C LEU A 208 -2.12 -1.30 -17.28
N SER A 209 -0.88 -1.44 -17.73
CA SER A 209 -0.32 -2.71 -18.20
C SER A 209 -0.32 -3.76 -17.10
N VAL A 210 0.16 -3.42 -15.90
CA VAL A 210 0.19 -4.35 -14.76
C VAL A 210 -1.24 -4.69 -14.29
N ALA A 211 -2.18 -3.75 -14.36
CA ALA A 211 -3.59 -4.04 -14.08
C ALA A 211 -4.19 -5.02 -15.10
N ALA A 212 -3.86 -4.87 -16.39
CA ALA A 212 -4.30 -5.80 -17.43
C ALA A 212 -3.76 -7.22 -17.18
N GLU A 213 -2.48 -7.36 -16.83
CA GLU A 213 -1.88 -8.64 -16.45
C GLU A 213 -2.58 -9.27 -15.24
N LEU A 214 -2.87 -8.48 -14.19
CA LEU A 214 -3.64 -8.97 -13.04
C LEU A 214 -5.04 -9.46 -13.46
N PHE A 215 -5.70 -8.79 -14.41
CA PHE A 215 -6.98 -9.26 -14.92
C PHE A 215 -6.87 -10.57 -15.69
N GLU A 216 -5.83 -10.76 -16.50
CA GLU A 216 -5.55 -12.03 -17.19
C GLU A 216 -5.30 -13.18 -16.20
N LEU A 217 -4.70 -12.87 -15.05
CA LEU A 217 -4.47 -13.80 -13.94
C LEU A 217 -5.71 -14.06 -13.07
N GLY A 218 -6.87 -13.46 -13.37
CA GLY A 218 -8.14 -13.72 -12.66
C GLY A 218 -8.47 -12.75 -11.52
N ALA A 219 -7.93 -11.53 -11.54
CA ALA A 219 -8.24 -10.52 -10.50
C ALA A 219 -9.74 -10.26 -10.31
N ARG A 220 -10.55 -10.35 -11.38
CA ARG A 220 -11.99 -10.05 -11.30
C ARG A 220 -12.73 -11.05 -10.43
N GLU A 221 -12.44 -12.33 -10.62
CA GLU A 221 -13.02 -13.44 -9.89
C GLU A 221 -12.63 -13.35 -8.41
N LEU A 222 -11.35 -13.10 -8.16
CA LEU A 222 -10.80 -12.94 -6.81
C LEU A 222 -11.44 -11.78 -6.05
N MET A 223 -11.66 -10.64 -6.71
CA MET A 223 -12.33 -9.47 -6.14
C MET A 223 -13.85 -9.62 -6.02
N ARG A 224 -14.51 -10.47 -6.82
CA ARG A 224 -15.95 -10.73 -6.70
C ARG A 224 -16.26 -11.59 -5.48
N GLY A 225 -15.41 -12.56 -5.15
CA GLY A 225 -15.50 -13.30 -3.88
C GLY A 225 -15.41 -12.38 -2.66
N ALA A 226 -14.87 -11.17 -2.81
CA ALA A 226 -14.78 -10.15 -1.76
C ALA A 226 -16.09 -9.36 -1.51
N ARG A 227 -17.07 -9.42 -2.43
CA ARG A 227 -18.40 -8.83 -2.26
C ARG A 227 -19.39 -9.92 -1.84
N GLN A 228 -19.32 -10.40 -0.59
CA GLN A 228 -20.43 -11.18 -0.04
C GLN A 228 -21.54 -10.23 0.42
N ASP A 229 -22.76 -10.47 -0.08
CA ASP A 229 -24.01 -9.83 0.32
C ASP A 229 -24.15 -9.81 1.86
N PRO A 230 -24.79 -8.76 2.43
CA PRO A 230 -25.19 -8.82 3.83
C PRO A 230 -26.05 -10.07 4.05
N PRO A 231 -25.96 -10.73 5.22
CA PRO A 231 -26.80 -11.89 5.50
C PRO A 231 -28.26 -11.49 5.29
N ARG A 232 -28.96 -12.22 4.42
CA ARG A 232 -30.42 -12.15 4.37
C ARG A 232 -30.88 -12.63 5.75
N GLY A 233 -31.35 -11.69 6.56
CA GLY A 233 -31.94 -12.02 7.85
C GLY A 233 -33.16 -12.89 7.62
N ASP A 234 -33.16 -14.05 8.28
CA ASP A 234 -34.38 -14.74 8.68
C ASP A 234 -34.97 -14.05 9.93
#